data_AF-A0A1Q3LLJ8-F1
#
_entry.id   AF-A0A1Q3LLJ8-F1
#
_cell.length_a   1.000
_cell.length_b   1.000
_cell.length_c   1.000
_cell.angle_alpha   90.00
_cell.angle_beta   90.00
_cell.angle_gamma   90.00
#
_symmetry.space_group_name_H-M   'P 1'
#
loop_
_entity.id
_entity.type
_entity.pdbx_description
1 polymer ?
#
loop_
_entity_poly.entity_id
_entity_poly.type
_entity_poly.pdbx_seq_one_letter_code
_entity_poly.pdbx_strand_id
1 'polypeptide(L)'
;MSGFAVLAVLGFGVAYIGPMTATSPRAQAAEVAPISLYASTIANAQAYLAASDQTVGLGRDGVVYSVYVTPKPTPTPTPSAAKGSSSSSSSWSPPFVAPDPGTAQSIAYGMVQQRGWGDDEFACLVALWNKESGWRVGAYNAGSGAYGIPQALPGSKMASAGADWETNPATQIAWGLGYIGGRYSSPCGAWSHSQSTGWY
;
A
#
# COMPACT_ATOMS: atom_id res chain seq x y z
N MET A 1 33.58 -70.66 -7.76
CA MET A 1 34.97 -70.51 -8.23
C MET A 1 34.96 -70.57 -9.76
N SER A 2 35.74 -69.68 -10.39
CA SER A 2 36.05 -69.61 -11.84
C SER A 2 34.94 -69.05 -12.74
N GLY A 3 35.13 -68.04 -13.60
CA GLY A 3 36.29 -67.23 -13.95
C GLY A 3 35.96 -66.30 -15.14
N PHE A 4 36.54 -65.08 -15.13
CA PHE A 4 36.96 -64.16 -16.20
C PHE A 4 36.42 -64.34 -17.65
N ALA A 5 35.71 -63.37 -18.25
CA ALA A 5 36.14 -62.08 -18.86
C ALA A 5 36.53 -62.17 -20.35
N VAL A 6 35.89 -61.38 -21.24
CA VAL A 6 36.51 -60.76 -22.44
C VAL A 6 35.76 -59.47 -22.83
N LEU A 7 36.54 -58.41 -23.04
CA LEU A 7 36.25 -57.09 -23.60
C LEU A 7 36.62 -57.07 -25.10
N ALA A 8 35.84 -56.43 -25.98
CA ALA A 8 36.25 -55.94 -27.31
C ALA A 8 35.22 -54.89 -27.79
N VAL A 9 35.47 -53.57 -27.72
CA VAL A 9 36.28 -52.68 -28.57
C VAL A 9 35.68 -52.40 -29.97
N LEU A 10 35.14 -51.18 -30.08
CA LEU A 10 35.13 -50.20 -31.19
C LEU A 10 34.49 -50.52 -32.56
N GLY A 11 33.61 -49.60 -32.97
CA GLY A 11 33.24 -49.35 -34.37
C GLY A 11 32.56 -47.99 -34.51
N PHE A 12 33.34 -46.96 -34.87
CA PHE A 12 32.90 -45.59 -35.17
C PHE A 12 32.90 -45.41 -36.70
N GLY A 13 31.87 -44.75 -37.26
CA GLY A 13 31.74 -44.40 -38.68
C GLY A 13 30.43 -44.96 -39.25
N VAL A 14 29.60 -44.23 -40.00
CA VAL A 14 29.86 -43.10 -40.90
C VAL A 14 28.56 -42.28 -41.00
N ALA A 15 28.66 -40.95 -40.91
CA ALA A 15 27.64 -40.02 -41.40
C ALA A 15 27.95 -39.66 -42.86
N TYR A 16 26.94 -39.13 -43.58
CA TYR A 16 26.96 -38.51 -44.94
C TYR A 16 26.42 -39.47 -46.06
N ILE A 17 25.45 -39.18 -46.96
CA ILE A 17 24.83 -37.97 -47.53
C ILE A 17 23.43 -38.34 -48.10
N GLY A 18 22.47 -37.41 -48.06
CA GLY A 18 21.39 -37.35 -49.06
C GLY A 18 20.34 -36.27 -48.75
N PRO A 19 20.24 -35.17 -49.52
CA PRO A 19 19.34 -34.06 -49.20
C PRO A 19 17.91 -34.37 -49.67
N MET A 20 16.99 -34.57 -48.73
CA MET A 20 15.56 -34.50 -49.01
C MET A 20 15.16 -33.02 -49.02
N THR A 21 14.98 -32.46 -50.21
CA THR A 21 14.48 -31.11 -50.43
C THR A 21 13.01 -31.01 -50.04
N ALA A 22 12.74 -30.85 -48.73
CA ALA A 22 11.46 -30.35 -48.25
C ALA A 22 11.53 -28.82 -48.21
N THR A 23 11.19 -28.15 -49.31
CA THR A 23 10.92 -26.71 -49.29
C THR A 23 9.59 -26.47 -48.57
N SER A 24 9.63 -26.49 -47.25
CA SER A 24 8.64 -25.77 -46.45
C SER A 24 8.95 -24.28 -46.58
N PRO A 25 7.98 -23.40 -46.89
CA PRO A 25 8.20 -21.98 -46.75
C PRO A 25 8.49 -21.74 -45.28
N ARG A 26 9.74 -21.37 -44.96
CA ARG A 26 10.07 -20.81 -43.66
C ARG A 26 9.27 -19.51 -43.59
N ALA A 27 8.20 -19.51 -42.80
CA ALA A 27 7.50 -18.29 -42.43
C ALA A 27 8.58 -17.31 -41.98
N GLN A 28 8.75 -16.21 -42.72
CA GLN A 28 9.50 -15.09 -42.23
C GLN A 28 8.69 -14.55 -41.06
N ALA A 29 9.01 -15.01 -39.86
CA ALA A 29 8.71 -14.28 -38.66
C ALA A 29 9.48 -12.96 -38.80
N ALA A 30 8.79 -11.94 -39.31
CA ALA A 30 9.25 -10.57 -39.17
C ALA A 30 9.50 -10.37 -37.68
N GLU A 31 10.75 -10.13 -37.30
CA GLU A 31 11.08 -9.64 -35.97
C GLU A 31 10.28 -8.35 -35.77
N VAL A 32 9.21 -8.44 -34.98
CA VAL A 32 8.50 -7.27 -34.49
C VAL A 32 9.47 -6.59 -33.55
N ALA A 33 10.10 -5.50 -34.01
CA ALA A 33 10.96 -4.69 -33.16
C ALA A 33 10.21 -4.35 -31.86
N PRO A 34 10.82 -4.49 -30.68
CA PRO A 34 10.14 -4.17 -29.43
C PRO A 34 9.79 -2.68 -29.44
N ILE A 35 8.49 -2.40 -29.53
CA ILE A 35 7.96 -1.05 -29.41
C ILE A 35 8.16 -0.66 -27.94
N SER A 36 9.18 0.13 -27.67
CA SER A 36 9.38 0.77 -26.38
C SER A 36 8.15 1.61 -26.04
N LEU A 37 7.64 1.50 -24.81
CA LEU A 37 6.56 2.33 -24.26
C LEU A 37 6.83 3.85 -24.39
N TYR A 38 8.08 4.25 -24.66
CA TYR A 38 8.47 5.64 -24.94
C TYR A 38 8.01 6.13 -26.33
N ALA A 39 7.85 5.25 -27.33
CA ALA A 39 7.42 5.65 -28.68
C ALA A 39 5.91 5.91 -28.79
N SER A 40 5.10 5.31 -27.90
CA SER A 40 3.65 5.45 -27.89
C SER A 40 3.17 6.81 -27.36
N THR A 41 4.00 7.53 -26.61
CA THR A 41 3.64 8.82 -25.99
C THR A 41 3.96 10.03 -26.88
N ILE A 42 4.81 9.89 -27.90
CA ILE A 42 5.19 11.00 -28.79
C ILE A 42 4.18 11.19 -29.94
N ALA A 43 3.44 10.14 -30.33
CA ALA A 43 2.45 10.23 -31.41
C ALA A 43 1.10 10.88 -31.00
N ASN A 44 0.86 11.14 -29.72
CA ASN A 44 -0.40 11.74 -29.25
C ASN A 44 -0.27 13.21 -28.78
N ALA A 45 0.88 13.85 -28.98
CA ALA A 45 1.12 15.21 -28.47
C ALA A 45 0.99 16.34 -29.52
N GLN A 46 0.72 16.06 -30.80
CA GLN A 46 0.65 17.12 -31.82
C GLN A 46 -0.49 16.91 -32.81
N ALA A 47 -1.69 17.33 -32.40
CA ALA A 47 -2.76 17.70 -33.31
C ALA A 47 -3.58 18.86 -32.72
N TYR A 48 -2.92 20.00 -32.48
CA TYR A 48 -3.61 21.30 -32.42
C TYR A 48 -3.58 21.89 -33.83
N LEU A 49 -4.58 21.56 -34.65
CA LEU A 49 -4.90 22.34 -35.83
C LEU A 49 -5.80 23.49 -35.38
N ALA A 50 -5.24 24.69 -35.39
CA ALA A 50 -5.99 25.93 -35.22
C ALA A 50 -6.92 26.11 -36.44
N ALA A 51 -8.17 25.68 -36.29
CA ALA A 51 -9.25 26.11 -37.16
C ALA A 51 -9.86 27.39 -36.54
N SER A 52 -9.33 28.54 -36.96
CA SER A 52 -9.97 29.83 -36.77
C SER A 52 -11.16 29.93 -37.72
N ASP A 53 -12.38 29.69 -37.23
CA ASP A 53 -13.61 30.44 -37.57
C ASP A 53 -14.85 29.75 -36.95
N GLN A 54 -15.05 29.92 -35.64
CA GLN A 54 -16.38 29.82 -35.07
C GLN A 54 -16.56 30.91 -34.02
N THR A 55 -17.49 31.82 -34.30
CA THR A 55 -18.05 32.76 -33.33
C THR A 55 -18.77 31.96 -32.24
N VAL A 56 -18.07 31.62 -31.15
CA VAL A 56 -18.69 31.04 -29.96
C VAL A 56 -19.31 32.19 -29.16
N GLY A 57 -20.61 32.38 -29.34
CA GLY A 57 -21.41 33.21 -28.45
C GLY A 57 -21.35 32.67 -27.03
N LEU A 58 -21.05 33.54 -26.06
CA LEU A 58 -21.11 33.20 -24.63
C LEU A 58 -22.57 33.09 -24.20
N GLY A 59 -23.23 32.01 -24.62
CA GLY A 59 -24.58 31.65 -24.18
C GLY A 59 -24.55 31.26 -22.71
N ARG A 60 -25.05 32.16 -21.85
CA ARG A 60 -25.20 31.94 -20.41
C ARG A 60 -26.58 31.38 -20.03
N ASP A 61 -27.28 30.76 -20.98
CA ASP A 61 -28.71 30.40 -20.87
C ASP A 61 -28.96 28.88 -20.80
N GLY A 62 -28.04 28.11 -20.25
CA GLY A 62 -28.19 26.64 -20.21
C GLY A 62 -27.50 25.90 -19.06
N VAL A 63 -27.02 26.59 -18.02
CA VAL A 63 -26.40 25.92 -16.88
C VAL A 63 -27.49 25.41 -15.93
N VAL A 64 -27.91 24.17 -16.15
CA VAL A 64 -28.71 23.41 -15.18
C VAL A 64 -27.78 23.00 -14.04
N TYR A 65 -27.89 23.69 -12.90
CA TYR A 65 -27.24 23.27 -11.67
C TYR A 65 -28.00 22.06 -11.12
N SER A 66 -27.41 20.87 -11.19
CA SER A 66 -27.83 19.73 -10.40
C SER A 66 -27.33 19.91 -8.96
N VAL A 67 -28.22 20.33 -8.06
CA VAL A 67 -27.99 20.19 -6.63
C VAL A 67 -27.92 18.70 -6.32
N TYR A 68 -26.73 18.19 -5.96
CA TYR A 68 -26.60 16.87 -5.37
C TYR A 68 -27.31 16.89 -4.02
N VAL A 69 -28.55 16.38 -3.99
CA VAL A 69 -29.20 16.00 -2.74
C VAL A 69 -28.50 14.72 -2.28
N THR A 70 -27.80 14.81 -1.16
CA THR A 70 -27.14 13.66 -0.52
C THR A 70 -28.18 12.56 -0.29
N PRO A 71 -28.02 11.34 -0.84
CA PRO A 71 -28.90 10.25 -0.48
C PRO A 71 -28.76 9.97 1.02
N LYS A 72 -29.89 9.95 1.72
CA LYS A 72 -30.01 9.52 3.12
C LYS A 72 -29.34 8.15 3.29
N PRO A 73 -28.38 7.96 4.21
CA PRO A 73 -27.77 6.66 4.43
C PRO A 73 -28.81 5.65 4.93
N THR A 74 -29.02 4.60 4.16
CA THR A 74 -29.81 3.40 4.50
C THR A 74 -28.93 2.48 5.38
N PRO A 75 -29.48 1.82 6.41
CA PRO A 75 -28.74 1.36 7.59
C PRO A 75 -27.71 0.24 7.40
N THR A 76 -26.60 0.43 8.10
CA THR A 76 -25.76 -0.51 8.90
C THR A 76 -25.73 -1.99 8.50
N PRO A 77 -24.60 -2.53 8.00
CA PRO A 77 -24.30 -3.95 8.17
C PRO A 77 -24.01 -4.23 9.66
N THR A 78 -24.79 -5.14 10.24
CA THR A 78 -24.62 -5.67 11.60
C THR A 78 -23.22 -6.25 11.82
N PRO A 79 -22.42 -5.74 12.77
CA PRO A 79 -21.20 -6.41 13.20
C PRO A 79 -21.53 -7.71 13.93
N SER A 80 -20.95 -8.82 13.47
CA SER A 80 -20.94 -10.09 14.19
C SER A 80 -20.15 -9.92 15.49
N ALA A 81 -20.81 -10.16 16.63
CA ALA A 81 -20.25 -9.96 17.95
C ALA A 81 -19.08 -10.94 18.23
N ALA A 82 -17.87 -10.42 18.37
CA ALA A 82 -16.81 -11.11 19.11
C ALA A 82 -16.97 -10.79 20.61
N LYS A 83 -17.14 -11.85 21.39
CA LYS A 83 -17.34 -11.84 22.83
C LYS A 83 -16.02 -11.63 23.56
N GLY A 84 -15.89 -10.51 24.25
CA GLY A 84 -14.84 -10.24 25.23
C GLY A 84 -15.37 -9.35 26.36
N SER A 85 -15.57 -9.93 27.54
CA SER A 85 -16.12 -9.26 28.73
C SER A 85 -15.10 -8.35 29.41
N SER A 86 -15.44 -7.06 29.41
CA SER A 86 -15.40 -6.06 30.51
C SER A 86 -14.10 -5.81 31.31
N SER A 87 -13.61 -4.57 31.20
CA SER A 87 -13.87 -3.57 32.25
C SER A 87 -13.91 -2.17 31.63
N SER A 88 -15.11 -1.66 31.39
CA SER A 88 -15.33 -0.33 30.82
C SER A 88 -15.28 0.71 31.94
N SER A 89 -14.10 1.28 32.19
CA SER A 89 -14.08 2.73 32.40
C SER A 89 -14.51 3.33 31.06
N SER A 90 -15.66 4.00 31.05
CA SER A 90 -16.19 4.64 29.84
C SER A 90 -15.31 5.85 29.50
N SER A 91 -14.12 5.58 28.97
CA SER A 91 -13.23 6.56 28.38
C SER A 91 -13.82 6.96 27.02
N TRP A 92 -13.86 8.27 26.76
CA TRP A 92 -14.41 8.80 25.52
C TRP A 92 -13.65 8.25 24.31
N SER A 93 -14.38 7.63 23.37
CA SER A 93 -13.82 7.13 22.12
C SER A 93 -14.07 8.15 21.00
N PRO A 94 -13.04 8.48 20.20
CA PRO A 94 -13.19 9.38 19.06
C PRO A 94 -14.06 8.74 17.96
N PRO A 95 -14.81 9.55 17.19
CA PRO A 95 -15.54 9.04 16.03
C PRO A 95 -14.58 8.64 14.90
N PHE A 96 -14.97 7.63 14.12
CA PHE A 96 -14.24 7.24 12.92
C PHE A 96 -14.35 8.32 11.83
N VAL A 97 -13.21 8.60 11.19
CA VAL A 97 -13.09 9.39 9.97
C VAL A 97 -12.25 8.59 9.00
N ALA A 98 -12.78 8.37 7.79
CA ALA A 98 -12.04 7.68 6.75
C ALA A 98 -10.79 8.50 6.36
N PRO A 99 -9.60 7.87 6.27
CA PRO A 99 -8.38 8.60 5.96
C PRO A 99 -8.30 8.96 4.47
N ASP A 100 -7.74 10.14 4.17
CA ASP A 100 -7.49 10.56 2.79
C ASP A 100 -6.41 9.68 2.13
N PRO A 101 -6.61 9.24 0.87
CA PRO A 101 -5.61 8.45 0.14
C PRO A 101 -4.25 9.16 0.06
N GLY A 102 -3.16 8.40 0.18
CA GLY A 102 -1.80 8.92 0.09
C GLY A 102 -1.26 9.57 1.37
N THR A 103 -2.05 9.59 2.44
CA THR A 103 -1.60 10.08 3.76
C THR A 103 -0.99 8.96 4.61
N ALA A 104 -0.21 9.33 5.63
CA ALA A 104 0.26 8.38 6.65
C ALA A 104 -0.93 7.65 7.35
N GLN A 105 -2.06 8.33 7.52
CA GLN A 105 -3.27 7.74 8.07
C GLN A 105 -3.82 6.63 7.17
N SER A 106 -3.80 6.79 5.84
CA SER A 106 -4.24 5.73 4.93
C SER A 106 -3.37 4.48 4.98
N ILE A 107 -2.05 4.65 5.17
CA ILE A 107 -1.11 3.54 5.39
C ILE A 107 -1.44 2.84 6.70
N ALA A 108 -1.63 3.59 7.78
CA ALA A 108 -1.98 3.04 9.08
C ALA A 108 -3.31 2.29 9.06
N TYR A 109 -4.33 2.81 8.37
CA TYR A 109 -5.62 2.14 8.25
C TYR A 109 -5.48 0.76 7.60
N GLY A 110 -4.73 0.66 6.49
CA GLY A 110 -4.44 -0.64 5.87
C GLY A 110 -3.75 -1.60 6.84
N MET A 111 -2.76 -1.14 7.60
CA MET A 111 -2.04 -1.97 8.57
C MET A 111 -2.89 -2.35 9.80
N VAL A 112 -3.81 -1.49 10.24
CA VAL A 112 -4.77 -1.75 11.32
C VAL A 112 -5.74 -2.85 10.89
N GLN A 113 -6.29 -2.74 9.68
CA GLN A 113 -7.18 -3.76 9.10
C GLN A 113 -6.46 -5.11 8.92
N GLN A 114 -5.20 -5.11 8.46
CA GLN A 114 -4.39 -6.34 8.37
C GLN A 114 -4.16 -7.03 9.71
N ARG A 115 -4.24 -6.29 10.83
CA ARG A 115 -4.14 -6.83 12.19
C ARG A 115 -5.48 -7.33 12.74
N GLY A 116 -6.57 -7.20 11.98
CA GLY A 116 -7.92 -7.55 12.41
C GLY A 116 -8.56 -6.54 13.37
N TRP A 117 -7.99 -5.34 13.47
CA TRP A 117 -8.56 -4.23 14.23
C TRP A 117 -9.55 -3.45 13.38
N GLY A 118 -10.67 -3.07 13.98
CA GLY A 118 -11.78 -2.38 13.30
C GLY A 118 -11.60 -0.86 13.19
N ASP A 119 -12.64 -0.22 12.67
CA ASP A 119 -12.67 1.23 12.42
C ASP A 119 -12.63 2.05 13.72
N ASP A 120 -13.16 1.50 14.81
CA ASP A 120 -13.11 2.06 16.16
C ASP A 120 -11.66 2.11 16.69
N GLU A 121 -10.91 1.03 16.50
CA GLU A 121 -9.49 0.97 16.84
C GLU A 121 -8.68 1.96 16.00
N PHE A 122 -8.99 2.09 14.71
CA PHE A 122 -8.38 3.11 13.88
C PHE A 122 -8.70 4.54 14.38
N ALA A 123 -9.94 4.81 14.77
CA ALA A 123 -10.33 6.12 15.30
C ALA A 123 -9.52 6.48 16.56
N CYS A 124 -9.36 5.53 17.49
CA CYS A 124 -8.51 5.67 18.66
C CYS A 124 -7.04 5.95 18.29
N LEU A 125 -6.50 5.24 17.30
CA LEU A 125 -5.15 5.47 16.79
C LEU A 125 -4.98 6.89 16.24
N VAL A 126 -5.96 7.36 15.46
CA VAL A 126 -5.98 8.71 14.90
C VAL A 126 -5.93 9.76 15.98
N ALA A 127 -6.78 9.66 17.01
CA ALA A 127 -6.75 10.60 18.12
C ALA A 127 -5.42 10.54 18.90
N LEU A 128 -4.92 9.33 19.15
CA LEU A 128 -3.67 9.11 19.86
C LEU A 128 -2.49 9.77 19.14
N TRP A 129 -2.20 9.39 17.90
CA TRP A 129 -1.05 9.94 17.17
C TRP A 129 -1.23 11.39 16.71
N ASN A 130 -2.47 11.91 16.67
CA ASN A 130 -2.69 13.34 16.57
C ASN A 130 -2.14 14.09 17.79
N LYS A 131 -2.39 13.60 19.02
CA LYS A 131 -1.87 14.18 20.26
C LYS A 131 -0.34 14.09 20.34
N GLU A 132 0.23 13.00 19.84
CA GLU A 132 1.67 12.76 19.87
C GLU A 132 2.45 13.65 18.90
N SER A 133 2.07 13.66 17.61
CA SER A 133 2.89 14.25 16.55
C SER A 133 2.10 15.02 15.49
N GLY A 134 0.77 14.95 15.51
CA GLY A 134 -0.05 15.40 14.39
C GLY A 134 0.24 14.61 13.11
N TRP A 135 0.60 13.32 13.24
CA TRP A 135 0.95 12.43 12.11
C TRP A 135 2.18 12.85 11.30
N ARG A 136 3.07 13.68 11.86
CA ARG A 136 4.29 14.14 11.18
C ARG A 136 5.43 13.13 11.34
N VAL A 137 5.93 12.62 10.21
CA VAL A 137 7.05 11.65 10.14
C VAL A 137 8.34 12.16 10.77
N GLY A 138 8.62 13.47 10.61
CA GLY A 138 9.79 14.13 11.20
C GLY A 138 9.49 14.87 12.50
N ALA A 139 8.43 14.52 13.23
CA ALA A 139 8.14 15.15 14.52
C ALA A 139 9.24 14.80 15.53
N TYR A 140 10.00 15.81 15.97
CA TYR A 140 11.03 15.65 16.98
C TYR A 140 10.72 16.54 18.19
N ASN A 141 10.73 15.94 19.38
CA ASN A 141 10.61 16.66 20.63
C ASN A 141 12.02 16.87 21.23
N ALA A 142 12.51 18.11 21.24
CA ALA A 142 13.86 18.43 21.72
C ALA A 142 14.04 18.22 23.24
N GLY A 143 12.96 18.28 24.03
CA GLY A 143 13.02 18.09 25.48
C GLY A 143 13.14 16.62 25.88
N SER A 144 12.39 15.73 25.21
CA SER A 144 12.40 14.29 25.51
C SER A 144 13.29 13.46 24.60
N GLY A 145 13.55 13.92 23.38
CA GLY A 145 14.21 13.15 22.32
C GLY A 145 13.28 12.18 21.57
N ALA A 146 11.96 12.27 21.79
CA ALA A 146 10.97 11.44 21.09
C ALA A 146 10.90 11.80 19.59
N TYR A 147 10.71 10.79 18.75
CA TYR A 147 10.73 10.95 17.28
C TYR A 147 9.58 10.26 16.56
N GLY A 148 9.11 10.91 15.48
CA GLY A 148 8.23 10.35 14.47
C GLY A 148 6.76 10.34 14.84
N ILE A 149 5.95 9.70 13.98
CA ILE A 149 4.51 9.55 14.16
C ILE A 149 4.15 9.03 15.56
N PRO A 150 4.75 7.92 16.05
CA PRO A 150 4.39 7.37 17.35
C PRO A 150 5.10 8.06 18.53
N GLN A 151 5.98 9.04 18.29
CA GLN A 151 6.84 9.66 19.31
C GLN A 151 7.68 8.61 20.08
N ALA A 152 8.39 7.76 19.36
CA ALA A 152 9.22 6.70 19.95
C ALA A 152 10.42 7.26 20.74
N LEU A 153 10.70 6.67 21.90
CA LEU A 153 11.81 7.08 22.78
C LEU A 153 12.76 5.91 23.14
N PRO A 154 14.04 5.92 22.70
CA PRO A 154 14.55 6.74 21.60
C PRO A 154 13.96 6.33 20.24
N GLY A 155 13.95 7.25 19.29
CA GLY A 155 13.45 7.02 17.92
C GLY A 155 14.12 5.82 17.22
N SER A 156 15.40 5.58 17.51
CA SER A 156 16.19 4.47 16.96
C SER A 156 15.62 3.09 17.23
N LYS A 157 14.70 2.93 18.20
CA LYS A 157 13.98 1.67 18.39
C LYS A 157 13.15 1.26 17.17
N MET A 158 12.73 2.22 16.34
CA MET A 158 12.01 1.96 15.10
C MET A 158 12.85 1.24 14.04
N ALA A 159 14.18 1.21 14.21
CA ALA A 159 15.07 0.47 13.32
C ALA A 159 14.77 -1.04 13.27
N SER A 160 14.09 -1.60 14.28
CA SER A 160 13.65 -3.00 14.24
C SER A 160 12.55 -3.28 13.22
N ALA A 161 11.82 -2.25 12.77
CA ALA A 161 10.81 -2.37 11.71
C ALA A 161 11.38 -2.07 10.32
N GLY A 162 12.51 -1.36 10.23
CA GLY A 162 13.17 -1.02 8.97
C GLY A 162 14.29 -0.01 9.17
N ALA A 163 15.33 -0.09 8.34
CA ALA A 163 16.50 0.80 8.43
C ALA A 163 16.18 2.26 8.04
N ASP A 164 15.08 2.48 7.31
CA ASP A 164 14.59 3.78 6.82
C ASP A 164 13.60 4.45 7.77
N TRP A 165 13.56 4.03 9.04
CA TRP A 165 12.60 4.48 10.06
C TRP A 165 12.53 5.99 10.25
N GLU A 166 13.62 6.70 10.00
CA GLU A 166 13.68 8.14 10.24
C GLU A 166 12.77 8.89 9.26
N THR A 167 12.70 8.45 8.00
CA THR A 167 11.99 9.19 6.94
C THR A 167 10.77 8.45 6.38
N ASN A 168 10.58 7.18 6.70
CA ASN A 168 9.49 6.37 6.14
C ASN A 168 8.30 6.26 7.11
N PRO A 169 7.13 6.85 6.79
CA PRO A 169 5.92 6.72 7.61
C PRO A 169 5.49 5.27 7.79
N ALA A 170 5.60 4.42 6.76
CA ALA A 170 5.18 3.02 6.85
C ALA A 170 6.01 2.26 7.90
N THR A 171 7.32 2.50 7.94
CA THR A 171 8.22 1.89 8.94
C THR A 171 7.87 2.36 10.35
N GLN A 172 7.63 3.66 10.54
CA GLN A 172 7.24 4.20 11.85
C GLN A 172 5.89 3.66 12.32
N ILE A 173 4.91 3.60 11.43
CA ILE A 173 3.58 3.06 11.70
C ILE A 173 3.67 1.57 12.04
N ALA A 174 4.41 0.78 11.27
CA ALA A 174 4.57 -0.65 11.51
C ALA A 174 5.16 -0.92 12.91
N TRP A 175 6.20 -0.18 13.28
CA TRP A 175 6.77 -0.24 14.63
C TRP A 175 5.76 0.18 15.70
N GLY A 176 5.12 1.34 15.53
CA GLY A 176 4.18 1.90 16.50
C GLY A 176 2.98 1.00 16.75
N LEU A 177 2.40 0.40 15.70
CA LEU A 177 1.31 -0.57 15.84
C LEU A 177 1.77 -1.86 16.54
N GLY A 178 3.02 -2.29 16.29
CA GLY A 178 3.62 -3.41 17.02
C GLY A 178 3.76 -3.12 18.52
N TYR A 179 4.26 -1.93 18.86
CA TYR A 179 4.36 -1.46 20.25
C TYR A 179 3.00 -1.38 20.94
N ILE A 180 2.01 -0.77 20.27
CA ILE A 180 0.63 -0.67 20.78
C ILE A 180 0.04 -2.06 21.04
N GLY A 181 0.13 -2.98 20.08
CA GLY A 181 -0.39 -4.34 20.24
C GLY A 181 0.31 -5.10 21.37
N GLY A 182 1.63 -4.95 21.51
CA GLY A 182 2.39 -5.64 22.55
C GLY A 182 2.17 -5.11 23.97
N ARG A 183 1.91 -3.81 24.12
CA ARG A 183 1.81 -3.17 25.45
C ARG A 183 0.38 -2.88 25.90
N TYR A 184 -0.51 -2.57 24.97
CA TYR A 184 -1.88 -2.13 25.24
C TYR A 184 -2.94 -3.04 24.63
N SER A 185 -2.53 -4.11 23.95
CA SER A 185 -3.39 -5.04 23.20
C SER A 185 -4.08 -4.44 21.97
N SER A 186 -4.54 -3.19 22.03
CA SER A 186 -5.18 -2.49 20.91
C SER A 186 -4.96 -0.96 20.96
N PRO A 187 -5.15 -0.25 19.83
CA PRO A 187 -5.14 1.22 19.79
C PRO A 187 -6.06 1.91 20.80
N CYS A 188 -7.28 1.41 21.01
CA CYS A 188 -8.20 1.97 22.00
C CYS A 188 -7.74 1.69 23.43
N GLY A 189 -7.06 0.56 23.68
CA GLY A 189 -6.36 0.32 24.95
C GLY A 189 -5.29 1.38 25.22
N ALA A 190 -4.48 1.70 24.20
CA ALA A 190 -3.45 2.73 24.29
C ALA A 190 -4.05 4.13 24.46
N TRP A 191 -5.12 4.46 23.73
CA TRP A 191 -5.82 5.73 23.86
C TRP A 191 -6.40 5.92 25.27
N SER A 192 -7.09 4.92 25.81
CA SER A 192 -7.64 4.97 27.17
C SER A 192 -6.55 5.19 28.22
N HIS A 193 -5.38 4.55 28.05
CA HIS A 193 -4.22 4.79 28.90
C HIS A 193 -3.71 6.23 28.77
N SER A 194 -3.51 6.73 27.54
CA SER A 194 -3.05 8.10 27.25
C SER A 194 -3.97 9.17 27.84
N GLN A 195 -5.28 8.94 27.86
CA GLN A 195 -6.25 9.83 28.47
C GLN A 195 -6.16 9.84 30.00
N SER A 196 -5.72 8.73 30.61
CA SER A 196 -5.64 8.58 32.06
C SER A 196 -4.29 9.04 32.64
N THR A 197 -3.18 8.76 31.95
CA THR A 197 -1.82 9.00 32.46
C THR A 197 -1.09 10.12 31.73
N GLY A 198 -1.62 10.58 30.60
CA GLY A 198 -1.01 11.60 29.75
C GLY A 198 -0.04 11.04 28.70
N TRP A 199 0.34 9.76 28.78
CA TRP A 199 1.30 9.09 27.88
C TRP A 199 0.83 7.68 27.50
N TYR A 200 1.45 7.09 26.48
CA TYR A 200 1.30 5.68 26.11
C TYR A 200 2.65 5.11 25.67
#